data_AF-A0A0P6RG00-F1
#
_entry.id   AF-A0A0P6RG00-F1
#
_cell.length_a   1.000
_cell.length_b   1.000
_cell.length_c   1.000
_cell.angle_alpha   90.00
_cell.angle_beta   90.00
_cell.angle_gamma   90.00
#
_symmetry.space_group_name_H-M   'P 1'
#
loop_
_entity.id
_entity.type
_entity.pdbx_description
1 polymer ?
#
loop_
_entity_poly.entity_id
_entity_poly.type
_entity_poly.pdbx_seq_one_letter_code
_entity_poly.pdbx_strand_id
1 'polypeptide(L)' 'MPILLLLLLTGVFAYFIYRRKTTTLTRDCRWRQERSQNRWRCSSCDAMQTGSPEPRHCLRGN' A
#
# COMPACT_ATOMS: atom_id res chain seq x y z
N MET A 1 -8.59 -11.11 33.06
CA MET A 1 -7.78 -12.14 32.35
C MET A 1 -6.79 -11.46 31.40
N PRO A 2 -5.63 -11.00 31.89
CA PRO A 2 -4.72 -10.09 31.16
C PRO A 2 -4.00 -10.72 29.96
N ILE A 3 -3.85 -12.05 29.95
CA ILE A 3 -3.11 -12.80 28.91
C ILE A 3 -3.77 -12.66 27.53
N LEU A 4 -5.11 -12.71 27.49
CA LEU A 4 -5.89 -12.53 26.28
C LEU A 4 -5.66 -11.15 25.65
N LEU A 5 -5.56 -10.10 26.49
CA LEU A 5 -5.28 -8.74 26.03
C LEU A 5 -3.89 -8.63 25.43
N LEU A 6 -2.89 -9.28 26.03
CA LEU A 6 -1.52 -9.27 25.50
C LEU A 6 -1.42 -9.98 24.14
N LEU A 7 -2.09 -11.13 23.98
CA LEU A 7 -2.14 -11.85 22.70
C LEU A 7 -2.84 -11.04 21.60
N LEU A 8 -3.95 -10.39 21.95
CA LEU A 8 -4.70 -9.58 21.00
C LEU A 8 -3.90 -8.34 20.61
N LEU A 9 -3.20 -7.73 21.57
CA LEU A 9 -2.32 -6.59 21.31
C LEU A 9 -1.17 -6.99 20.38
N THR A 10 -0.44 -8.05 20.66
CA THR A 10 0.66 -8.51 19.78
C THR A 10 0.16 -8.91 18.40
N GLY A 11 -0.99 -9.59 18.31
CA GLY A 11 -1.62 -9.94 17.03
C GLY A 11 -1.99 -8.71 16.20
N VAL A 12 -2.59 -7.69 16.82
CA VAL A 12 -2.96 -6.43 16.15
C VAL A 12 -1.71 -5.69 15.67
N PHE A 13 -0.67 -5.56 16.50
CA PHE A 13 0.59 -4.92 16.10
C PHE A 13 1.27 -5.68 14.95
N ALA A 14 1.36 -7.00 15.04
CA ALA A 14 1.91 -7.84 13.98
C ALA A 14 1.13 -7.68 12.67
N TYR A 15 -0.20 -7.64 12.74
CA TYR A 15 -1.08 -7.42 11.60
C TYR A 15 -0.84 -6.04 10.95
N PHE A 16 -0.73 -4.98 11.74
CA PHE A 16 -0.45 -3.64 11.20
C PHE A 16 0.92 -3.56 10.52
N ILE A 17 1.95 -4.20 11.08
CA ILE A 17 3.28 -4.27 10.46
C ILE A 17 3.23 -5.04 9.15
N TYR A 18 2.59 -6.21 9.14
CA TYR A 18 2.41 -7.02 7.94
C TYR A 18 1.65 -6.24 6.85
N ARG A 19 0.56 -5.58 7.22
CA ARG A 19 -0.25 -4.75 6.30
C ARG A 19 0.55 -3.59 5.72
N ARG A 20 1.40 -2.94 6.52
CA ARG A 20 2.26 -1.84 6.06
C ARG A 20 3.35 -2.32 5.08
N LYS A 21 3.82 -3.57 5.20
CA LYS A 21 4.78 -4.16 4.26
C LYS A 21 4.12 -4.61 2.96
N THR A 22 2.89 -5.11 3.01
CA THR A 22 2.19 -5.63 1.81
C THR A 22 1.48 -4.56 0.99
N THR A 23 1.15 -3.42 1.59
CA THR A 23 0.65 -2.25 0.87
C THR A 23 1.27 -0.98 1.41
N THR A 24 1.90 -0.23 0.52
CA THR A 24 2.37 1.13 0.81
C THR A 24 1.51 2.17 0.10
N LEU A 25 0.30 1.80 -0.40
CA LEU A 25 -0.69 2.79 -0.78
C LEU A 25 -1.11 3.54 0.48
N THR A 26 -0.52 4.70 0.69
CA THR A 26 -1.08 5.71 1.57
C THR A 26 -2.30 6.31 0.89
N ARG A 27 -3.16 6.94 1.70
CA ARG A 27 -4.37 7.64 1.22
C ARG A 27 -4.04 8.78 0.23
N ASP A 28 -2.79 9.23 0.22
CA ASP A 28 -2.28 10.24 -0.71
C ASP A 28 -1.98 9.66 -2.09
N CYS A 29 -1.72 8.37 -2.22
CA CYS A 29 -1.32 7.78 -3.50
C CYS A 29 -2.55 7.33 -4.29
N ARG A 30 -2.95 8.15 -5.26
CA ARG A 30 -4.06 7.88 -6.19
C ARG A 30 -3.53 7.40 -7.52
N TRP A 31 -3.50 6.09 -7.71
CA TRP A 31 -3.15 5.49 -8.99
C TRP A 31 -4.31 5.59 -9.98
N ARG A 32 -4.01 6.03 -11.20
CA ARG A 32 -4.92 6.05 -12.34
C ARG A 32 -4.31 5.21 -13.45
N GLN A 33 -5.13 4.36 -14.05
CA GLN A 33 -4.72 3.56 -15.19
C GLN A 33 -4.83 4.40 -16.47
N GLU A 34 -3.71 4.66 -17.12
CA GLU A 34 -3.65 5.22 -18.47
C GLU A 34 -3.70 4.06 -19.46
N ARG A 35 -4.91 3.65 -19.85
CA ARG A 35 -5.15 2.52 -20.77
C ARG A 35 -4.48 2.71 -22.14
N SER A 36 -4.35 3.95 -22.60
CA SER A 36 -3.70 4.29 -23.88
C SER A 36 -2.22 3.92 -23.91
N GLN A 37 -1.53 3.94 -22.77
CA GLN A 37 -0.10 3.65 -22.66
C GLN A 37 0.17 2.38 -21.83
N ASN A 38 -0.87 1.62 -21.49
CA ASN A 38 -0.82 0.43 -20.62
C ASN A 38 0.05 0.63 -19.36
N ARG A 39 -0.11 1.79 -18.74
CA ARG A 39 0.67 2.23 -17.58
C ARG A 39 -0.24 2.74 -16.49
N TRP A 40 0.27 2.72 -15.27
CA TRP A 40 -0.33 3.36 -14.12
C TRP A 40 0.43 4.64 -13.81
N ARG A 41 -0.31 5.71 -13.53
CA ARG A 41 0.24 7.00 -13.08
C ARG A 41 -0.42 7.42 -11.78
N CYS A 42 0.39 7.82 -10.82
CA CYS A 42 -0.04 8.38 -9.55
C CYS A 42 -0.38 9.87 -9.74
N SER A 43 -1.62 10.30 -9.51
CA SER A 43 -2.03 11.70 -9.67
C SER A 43 -1.54 12.63 -8.54
N SER A 44 -0.90 12.09 -7.51
CA SER A 44 -0.45 12.82 -6.31
C SER A 44 1.08 12.90 -6.21
N CYS A 45 1.77 11.96 -6.85
CA CYS A 45 3.21 11.78 -6.74
C CYS A 45 3.91 11.70 -8.10
N ASP A 46 3.15 11.75 -9.20
CA ASP A 46 3.61 11.57 -10.58
C ASP A 46 4.43 10.30 -10.86
N ALA A 47 4.47 9.38 -9.89
CA ALA A 47 5.05 8.07 -10.06
C ALA A 47 4.36 7.31 -11.19
N MET A 48 5.17 6.61 -11.97
CA MET A 48 4.74 5.86 -13.14
C MET A 48 5.15 4.40 -12.96
N GLN A 49 4.22 3.49 -13.17
CA GLN A 49 4.49 2.05 -13.18
C GLN A 49 3.93 1.44 -14.46
N THR A 50 4.81 0.83 -15.25
CA THR A 50 4.42 0.14 -16.49
C THR A 50 3.93 -1.25 -16.15
N GLY A 51 2.81 -1.67 -16.73
CA GLY A 51 2.29 -3.02 -16.55
C GLY A 51 0.78 -3.08 -16.28
N SER A 52 0.25 -4.30 -16.39
CA SER A 52 -1.16 -4.62 -16.18
C SER A 52 -1.61 -4.67 -14.70
N PRO A 53 -0.82 -5.20 -13.73
CA PRO A 53 -1.34 -5.31 -12.37
C PRO A 53 -1.50 -3.93 -11.72
N GLU A 54 -2.59 -3.77 -10.97
CA GLU A 54 -2.81 -2.55 -10.19
C GLU A 54 -1.67 -2.38 -9.16
N PRO A 55 -0.98 -1.22 -9.15
CA PRO A 55 0.14 -0.96 -8.26
C PRO A 55 -0.32 -1.03 -6.80
N ARG A 56 0.33 -1.88 -6.01
CA ARG A 56 0.09 -2.07 -4.56
C ARG A 56 1.05 -1.28 -3.67
N HIS A 57 1.98 -0.57 -4.28
CA HIS A 57 2.96 0.23 -3.57
C HIS A 57 2.94 1.66 -4.12
N CYS A 58 3.05 2.62 -3.23
CA CYS A 58 3.36 3.98 -3.65
C CYS A 58 4.86 4.12 -3.85
N LEU A 59 5.27 4.66 -5.00
CA LEU A 59 6.68 4.95 -5.31
C LEU A 59 7.09 6.37 -4.85
N ARG A 60 6.23 7.05 -4.06
CA ARG A 60 6.54 8.35 -3.46
C ARG A 60 7.49 8.11 -2.28
N GLY A 61 8.78 8.32 -2.51
CA GLY A 61 9.83 8.13 -1.51
C GLY A 61 10.43 6.72 -1.60
N ASN A 62 11.44 6.61 -2.47
CA ASN A 62 12.57 5.74 -2.17
C ASN A 62 13.30 6.27 -0.93
#